data_AF-A0A843ALE1-F1
#
_entry.id   AF-A0A843ALE1-F1
#
_cell.length_a   1.000
_cell.length_b   1.000
_cell.length_c   1.000
_cell.angle_alpha   90.00
_cell.angle_beta   90.00
_cell.angle_gamma   90.00
#
_symmetry.space_group_name_H-M   'P 1'
#
loop_
_entity.id
_entity.type
_entity.pdbx_description
1 polymer ?
#
loop_
_entity_poly.entity_id
_entity_poly.type
_entity_poly.pdbx_seq_one_letter_code
_entity_poly.pdbx_strand_id
1 'polypeptide(L)'
;MNPKSQRGIIVGLDPGMTVGVAILDLQGHIRGVDSFKEVSRAEITKHIISFGRAVLIATDVHQPPKMVKKMATALNSRIYAPYRDLAVNAKNEMVDDYVYGDRSRRSRDTAPVLAPQNAHERDALAAAIQGYKNYQKKLEQIEKKAIDLGLPLELVDNVKIMVINEVPITKAINATLEKLKPGDLEPGKESAISGIENKEEVPGISLDSETAHIPNLVMELRNKIKFQKKQIMNLKKKNNRLSQDIHKYQQELSQLENKIERLQYQYSQNIMQQREITTKNSIIKGIQEKYNREKGLREELENQLGSIKRIRAMELSREATPVKIIKSFSKDSIREATTSWNIKKDDVVFLKSSEGGGSQTASLLVDIGVKAVLTTDKMSHQAREEFERNMVPLIERDAVHLEMADDFAVIRSRDLERQISKWKKNQEEEKKREDRNKLLKIMDDYRAQRKRSTNNF
;
A
#
# COMPACT_ATOMS: atom_id res chain seq x y z
N MET A 1 -41.92 -16.79 -4.10
CA MET A 1 -41.47 -16.54 -2.72
C MET A 1 -41.78 -15.10 -2.39
N ASN A 2 -42.63 -14.84 -1.39
CA ASN A 2 -42.91 -13.48 -0.91
C ASN A 2 -41.59 -12.74 -0.69
N PRO A 3 -41.40 -11.51 -1.21
CA PRO A 3 -40.22 -10.73 -0.88
C PRO A 3 -40.37 -10.33 0.59
N LYS A 4 -39.87 -11.18 1.51
CA LYS A 4 -39.57 -10.76 2.88
C LYS A 4 -38.81 -9.44 2.76
N SER A 5 -39.31 -8.40 3.43
CA SER A 5 -38.67 -7.10 3.57
C SER A 5 -37.18 -7.29 3.83
N GLN A 6 -36.34 -7.18 2.79
CA GLN A 6 -34.91 -7.35 2.93
C GLN A 6 -34.38 -6.08 3.59
N ARG A 7 -33.79 -6.24 4.77
CA ARG A 7 -33.18 -5.13 5.53
C ARG A 7 -32.13 -4.44 4.67
N GLY A 8 -32.20 -3.11 4.62
CA GLY A 8 -31.20 -2.31 3.95
C GLY A 8 -29.88 -2.35 4.72
N ILE A 9 -28.77 -2.43 3.99
CA ILE A 9 -27.43 -2.40 4.56
C ILE A 9 -26.56 -1.37 3.85
N ILE A 10 -25.59 -0.84 4.58
CA ILE A 10 -24.51 0.03 4.10
C ILE A 10 -23.25 -0.83 4.09
N VAL A 11 -22.54 -0.84 2.97
CA VAL A 11 -21.36 -1.68 2.76
C VAL A 11 -20.15 -0.81 2.51
N GLY A 12 -19.09 -0.94 3.31
CA GLY A 12 -17.79 -0.36 3.03
C GLY A 12 -16.91 -1.37 2.28
N LEU A 13 -16.20 -0.90 1.26
CA LEU A 13 -15.30 -1.71 0.45
C LEU A 13 -13.91 -1.06 0.38
N ASP A 14 -12.89 -1.84 0.74
CA ASP A 14 -11.48 -1.54 0.48
C ASP A 14 -10.95 -2.46 -0.64
N PRO A 15 -10.77 -1.98 -1.87
CA PRO A 15 -10.36 -2.81 -3.00
C PRO A 15 -8.83 -2.94 -3.12
N GLY A 16 -8.34 -4.18 -3.15
CA GLY A 16 -6.93 -4.51 -3.39
C GLY A 16 -6.74 -5.97 -3.80
N MET A 17 -5.54 -6.52 -3.58
CA MET A 17 -5.29 -7.97 -3.68
C MET A 17 -6.08 -8.75 -2.62
N THR A 18 -6.27 -8.11 -1.47
CA THR A 18 -7.22 -8.48 -0.43
C THR A 18 -8.32 -7.42 -0.44
N VAL A 19 -9.58 -7.84 -0.42
CA VAL A 19 -10.73 -6.94 -0.41
C VAL A 19 -11.30 -6.93 0.99
N GLY A 20 -11.27 -5.77 1.65
CA GLY A 20 -11.98 -5.56 2.91
C GLY A 20 -13.45 -5.30 2.65
N VAL A 21 -14.34 -5.91 3.43
CA VAL A 21 -15.78 -5.74 3.38
C VAL A 21 -16.29 -5.48 4.79
N ALA A 22 -16.97 -4.36 5.00
CA ALA A 22 -17.65 -4.06 6.26
C ALA A 22 -19.13 -3.77 6.00
N ILE A 23 -20.00 -4.27 6.87
CA ILE A 23 -21.45 -4.20 6.70
C ILE A 23 -22.06 -3.56 7.94
N LEU A 24 -22.78 -2.47 7.72
CA LEU A 24 -23.59 -1.78 8.73
C LEU A 24 -25.07 -1.88 8.38
N ASP A 25 -25.93 -1.91 9.40
CA ASP A 25 -27.37 -1.67 9.18
C ASP A 25 -27.69 -0.17 9.01
N LEU A 26 -28.95 0.15 8.71
CA LEU A 26 -29.40 1.53 8.55
C LEU A 26 -29.56 2.30 9.88
N GLN A 27 -29.17 1.68 11.00
CA GLN A 27 -29.09 2.27 12.34
C GLN A 27 -27.63 2.48 12.76
N GLY A 28 -26.66 2.05 11.95
CA GLY A 28 -25.22 2.15 12.23
C GLY A 28 -24.63 0.98 13.00
N HIS A 29 -25.37 -0.09 13.30
CA HIS A 29 -24.76 -1.24 13.98
C HIS A 29 -23.92 -2.05 13.00
N ILE A 30 -22.72 -2.44 13.44
CA ILE A 30 -21.84 -3.35 12.72
C ILE A 30 -22.48 -4.73 12.67
N ARG A 31 -22.64 -5.28 11.46
CA ARG A 31 -23.22 -6.61 11.20
C ARG A 31 -22.18 -7.64 10.74
N GLY A 32 -21.12 -7.19 10.08
CA GLY A 32 -20.03 -8.05 9.63
C GLY A 32 -18.83 -7.23 9.20
N VAL A 33 -17.63 -7.77 9.43
CA VAL A 33 -16.36 -7.19 9.01
C VAL A 33 -15.47 -8.36 8.62
N ASP A 34 -15.16 -8.46 7.34
CA ASP A 34 -14.47 -9.60 6.75
C ASP A 34 -13.46 -9.12 5.70
N SER A 35 -12.45 -9.94 5.43
CA SER A 35 -11.49 -9.73 4.34
C SER A 35 -11.37 -10.95 3.46
N PHE A 36 -11.27 -10.72 2.16
CA PHE A 36 -11.24 -11.78 1.15
C PHE A 36 -9.99 -11.66 0.28
N LYS A 37 -9.15 -12.69 0.25
CA LYS A 37 -7.94 -12.74 -0.58
C LYS A 37 -8.20 -13.62 -1.80
N GLU A 38 -7.90 -13.12 -3.00
CA GLU A 38 -8.04 -13.85 -4.28
C GLU A 38 -9.47 -14.36 -4.60
N VAL A 39 -10.48 -13.82 -3.92
CA VAL A 39 -11.88 -14.23 -4.09
C VAL A 39 -12.53 -13.54 -5.29
N SER A 40 -13.42 -14.26 -5.98
CA SER A 40 -14.16 -13.70 -7.11
C SER A 40 -15.15 -12.60 -6.66
N ARG A 41 -15.38 -11.61 -7.52
CA ARG A 41 -16.39 -10.57 -7.27
C ARG A 41 -17.78 -11.13 -7.01
N ALA A 42 -18.12 -12.26 -7.63
CA ALA A 42 -19.43 -12.90 -7.48
C ALA A 42 -19.64 -13.45 -6.07
N GLU A 43 -18.58 -14.03 -5.48
CA GLU A 43 -18.61 -14.52 -4.10
C GLU A 43 -18.76 -13.38 -3.10
N ILE A 44 -18.03 -12.27 -3.29
CA ILE A 44 -18.18 -11.08 -2.44
C ILE A 44 -19.61 -10.51 -2.54
N THR A 45 -20.17 -10.43 -3.75
CA THR A 45 -21.56 -10.01 -3.95
C THR A 45 -22.54 -10.95 -3.24
N LYS A 46 -22.32 -12.27 -3.33
CA LYS A 46 -23.15 -13.28 -2.65
C LYS A 46 -23.06 -13.14 -1.13
N HIS A 47 -21.87 -12.90 -0.60
CA HIS A 47 -21.64 -12.64 0.81
C HIS A 47 -22.43 -11.40 1.25
N ILE A 48 -22.32 -10.27 0.54
CA ILE A 48 -23.08 -9.05 0.85
C ILE A 48 -24.60 -9.29 0.84
N ILE A 49 -25.12 -9.97 -0.19
CA ILE A 49 -26.55 -10.28 -0.32
C ILE A 49 -27.06 -11.15 0.85
N SER A 50 -26.20 -11.98 1.45
CA SER A 50 -26.59 -12.82 2.59
C SER A 50 -26.91 -12.01 3.85
N PHE A 51 -26.37 -10.80 3.98
CA PHE A 51 -26.66 -9.88 5.09
C PHE A 51 -27.88 -8.99 4.84
N GLY A 52 -28.17 -8.66 3.58
CA GLY A 52 -29.30 -7.81 3.23
C GLY A 52 -29.18 -7.12 1.87
N ARG A 53 -30.07 -6.17 1.61
CA ARG A 53 -30.05 -5.37 0.38
C ARG A 53 -29.06 -4.22 0.54
N ALA A 54 -27.95 -4.26 -0.19
CA ALA A 54 -27.01 -3.15 -0.24
C ALA A 54 -27.68 -1.91 -0.86
N VAL A 55 -27.79 -0.84 -0.06
CA VAL A 55 -28.40 0.44 -0.49
C VAL A 55 -27.34 1.48 -0.77
N LEU A 56 -26.25 1.42 -0.01
CA LEU A 56 -25.10 2.31 -0.12
C LEU A 56 -23.82 1.48 -0.09
N ILE A 57 -22.95 1.70 -1.07
CA ILE A 57 -21.59 1.18 -1.09
C ILE A 57 -20.65 2.37 -0.89
N ALA A 58 -19.85 2.32 0.17
CA ALA A 58 -18.91 3.36 0.54
C ALA A 58 -17.46 2.93 0.25
N THR A 59 -16.62 3.91 -0.04
CA THR A 59 -15.17 3.76 -0.23
C THR A 59 -14.44 4.93 0.44
N ASP A 60 -13.20 4.74 0.83
CA ASP A 60 -12.37 5.71 1.56
C ASP A 60 -11.61 6.69 0.64
N VAL A 61 -11.69 6.48 -0.69
CA VAL A 61 -11.03 7.32 -1.70
C VAL A 61 -12.01 8.22 -2.45
N HIS A 62 -11.56 9.42 -2.83
CA HIS A 62 -12.39 10.43 -3.49
C HIS A 62 -12.95 9.96 -4.84
N GLN A 63 -12.15 9.21 -5.61
CA GLN A 63 -12.59 8.63 -6.88
C GLN A 63 -12.86 7.13 -6.70
N PRO A 64 -14.13 6.69 -6.72
CA PRO A 64 -14.47 5.29 -6.52
C PRO A 64 -13.71 4.35 -7.47
N PRO A 65 -13.01 3.33 -6.95
CA PRO A 65 -12.29 2.36 -7.76
C PRO A 65 -13.23 1.58 -8.69
N LYS A 66 -12.70 1.05 -9.80
CA LYS A 66 -13.51 0.31 -10.81
C LYS A 66 -14.29 -0.85 -10.18
N MET A 67 -13.69 -1.54 -9.21
CA MET A 67 -14.34 -2.66 -8.52
C MET A 67 -15.56 -2.22 -7.73
N VAL A 68 -15.44 -1.13 -6.96
CA VAL A 68 -16.52 -0.50 -6.20
C VAL A 68 -17.66 -0.10 -7.13
N LYS A 69 -17.35 0.57 -8.25
CA LYS A 69 -18.36 0.95 -9.26
C LYS A 69 -19.11 -0.27 -9.81
N LYS A 70 -18.37 -1.32 -10.20
CA LYS A 70 -18.98 -2.55 -10.74
C LYS A 70 -19.82 -3.29 -9.70
N MET A 71 -19.40 -3.32 -8.42
CA MET A 71 -20.19 -3.92 -7.34
C MET A 71 -21.45 -3.12 -7.06
N ALA A 72 -21.38 -1.79 -7.06
CA ALA A 72 -22.54 -0.92 -6.90
C ALA A 72 -23.57 -1.12 -7.99
N THR A 73 -23.13 -1.22 -9.26
CA THR A 73 -24.04 -1.57 -10.37
C THR A 73 -24.65 -2.96 -10.20
N ALA A 74 -23.86 -3.97 -9.82
CA ALA A 74 -24.34 -5.34 -9.64
C ALA A 74 -25.35 -5.48 -8.49
N LEU A 75 -25.18 -4.71 -7.42
CA LEU A 75 -26.05 -4.68 -6.26
C LEU A 75 -27.19 -3.65 -6.37
N ASN A 76 -27.25 -2.88 -7.46
CA ASN A 76 -28.17 -1.76 -7.65
C ASN A 76 -28.16 -0.78 -6.46
N SER A 77 -26.95 -0.41 -6.03
CA SER A 77 -26.68 0.40 -4.85
C SER A 77 -26.05 1.74 -5.23
N ARG A 78 -26.31 2.78 -4.44
CA ARG A 78 -25.62 4.08 -4.57
C ARG A 78 -24.18 3.95 -4.10
N ILE A 79 -23.31 4.84 -4.58
CA ILE A 79 -21.92 4.94 -4.16
C ILE A 79 -21.74 6.18 -3.31
N TYR A 80 -21.12 6.02 -2.13
CA TYR A 80 -20.58 7.12 -1.36
C TYR A 80 -19.06 7.16 -1.53
N ALA A 81 -18.52 8.34 -1.83
CA ALA A 81 -17.10 8.63 -1.78
C ALA A 81 -16.88 10.00 -1.12
N PRO A 82 -15.82 10.14 -0.30
CA PRO A 82 -15.51 11.39 0.36
C PRO A 82 -15.04 12.47 -0.63
N TYR A 83 -15.05 13.74 -0.22
CA TYR A 83 -14.55 14.84 -1.05
C TYR A 83 -13.01 14.84 -1.21
N ARG A 84 -12.30 14.23 -0.26
CA ARG A 84 -10.85 14.02 -0.27
C ARG A 84 -10.54 12.68 0.35
N ASP A 85 -9.41 12.09 -0.04
CA ASP A 85 -8.93 10.84 0.54
C ASP A 85 -8.70 11.01 2.05
N LEU A 86 -9.09 10.00 2.84
CA LEU A 86 -8.87 10.05 4.28
C LEU A 86 -7.41 9.78 4.63
N ALA A 87 -6.86 10.58 5.53
CA ALA A 87 -5.58 10.28 6.16
C ALA A 87 -5.70 8.98 6.98
N VAL A 88 -4.68 8.14 6.91
CA VAL A 88 -4.63 6.82 7.59
C VAL A 88 -4.92 6.96 9.09
N ASN A 89 -4.36 7.96 9.76
CA ASN A 89 -4.58 8.20 11.18
C ASN A 89 -6.05 8.54 11.49
N ALA A 90 -6.69 9.35 10.64
CA ALA A 90 -8.10 9.72 10.81
C ALA A 90 -9.04 8.53 10.60
N LYS A 91 -8.68 7.58 9.72
CA LYS A 91 -9.42 6.32 9.54
C LYS A 91 -9.35 5.46 10.82
N ASN A 92 -8.15 5.29 11.35
CA ASN A 92 -7.93 4.50 12.57
C ASN A 92 -8.68 5.09 13.77
N GLU A 93 -8.53 6.39 14.02
CA GLU A 93 -9.23 7.08 15.12
C GLU A 93 -10.76 6.99 14.97
N MET A 94 -11.28 7.16 13.75
CA MET A 94 -12.71 7.03 13.49
C MET A 94 -13.26 5.64 13.79
N VAL A 95 -12.51 4.59 13.42
CA VAL A 95 -12.89 3.20 13.69
C VAL A 95 -12.80 2.91 15.18
N ASP A 96 -11.73 3.33 15.84
CA ASP A 96 -11.54 3.14 17.27
C ASP A 96 -12.64 3.84 18.07
N ASP A 97 -12.98 5.08 17.73
CA ASP A 97 -14.10 5.80 18.36
C ASP A 97 -15.44 5.11 18.13
N TYR A 98 -15.66 4.53 16.95
CA TYR A 98 -16.93 3.88 16.62
C TYR A 98 -17.08 2.51 17.30
N VAL A 99 -15.99 1.75 17.37
CA VAL A 99 -15.96 0.40 17.96
C VAL A 99 -15.83 0.45 19.48
N TYR A 100 -15.11 1.45 20.01
CA TYR A 100 -14.75 1.55 21.43
C TYR A 100 -15.28 2.80 22.15
N GLY A 101 -15.84 3.78 21.45
CA GLY A 101 -16.37 5.00 22.07
C GLY A 101 -17.59 4.77 22.97
N ASP A 102 -18.29 3.64 22.83
CA ASP A 102 -19.41 3.25 23.70
C ASP A 102 -18.97 2.49 24.98
N ARG A 103 -17.65 2.44 25.28
CA ARG A 103 -17.05 1.79 26.46
C ARG A 103 -17.39 2.42 27.81
N SER A 104 -18.38 3.32 27.89
CA SER A 104 -18.94 3.76 29.17
C SER A 104 -19.91 2.72 29.79
N ARG A 105 -20.16 1.57 29.13
CA ARG A 105 -21.13 0.57 29.62
C ARG A 105 -20.66 -0.89 29.71
N ARG A 106 -19.43 -1.28 29.35
CA ARG A 106 -18.98 -2.69 29.48
C ARG A 106 -17.50 -2.84 29.86
N SER A 107 -17.22 -3.79 30.74
CA SER A 107 -15.90 -4.15 31.29
C SER A 107 -14.83 -4.37 30.23
N ARG A 108 -13.59 -4.02 30.59
CA ARG A 108 -12.40 -3.89 29.74
C ARG A 108 -11.82 -5.19 29.14
N ASP A 109 -12.41 -6.36 29.39
CA ASP A 109 -11.71 -7.64 29.14
C ASP A 109 -12.25 -8.47 27.97
N THR A 110 -13.20 -7.97 27.18
CA THR A 110 -13.69 -8.66 25.98
C THR A 110 -13.63 -7.74 24.78
N ALA A 111 -12.78 -8.09 23.80
CA ALA A 111 -12.79 -7.45 22.48
C ALA A 111 -14.22 -7.52 21.90
N PRO A 112 -14.75 -6.44 21.32
CA PRO A 112 -16.03 -6.50 20.64
C PRO A 112 -15.96 -7.57 19.54
N VAL A 113 -16.97 -8.44 19.50
CA VAL A 113 -17.04 -9.63 18.64
C VAL A 113 -16.86 -9.31 17.13
N LEU A 114 -17.03 -8.04 16.74
CA LEU A 114 -16.95 -7.55 15.36
C LEU A 114 -15.88 -6.46 15.16
N ALA A 115 -14.82 -6.48 15.98
CA ALA A 115 -13.67 -5.59 15.79
C ALA A 115 -12.86 -6.00 14.54
N PRO A 116 -12.37 -5.03 13.75
CA PRO A 116 -11.53 -5.33 12.59
C PRO A 116 -10.17 -5.88 13.02
N GLN A 117 -9.73 -6.97 12.39
CA GLN A 117 -8.50 -7.67 12.76
C GLN A 117 -7.29 -7.20 11.94
N ASN A 118 -7.51 -6.82 10.68
CA ASN A 118 -6.46 -6.37 9.77
C ASN A 118 -6.70 -4.94 9.25
N ALA A 119 -5.72 -4.41 8.51
CA ALA A 119 -5.78 -3.06 7.97
C ALA A 119 -6.89 -2.89 6.91
N HIS A 120 -7.14 -3.90 6.08
CA HIS A 120 -8.17 -3.86 5.04
C HIS A 120 -9.59 -3.82 5.61
N GLU A 121 -9.83 -4.61 6.66
CA GLU A 121 -11.08 -4.61 7.43
C GLU A 121 -11.31 -3.27 8.12
N ARG A 122 -10.24 -2.66 8.67
CA ARG A 122 -10.30 -1.31 9.25
C ARG A 122 -10.66 -0.27 8.20
N ASP A 123 -10.00 -0.30 7.05
CA ASP A 123 -10.25 0.65 5.96
C ASP A 123 -11.66 0.50 5.39
N ALA A 124 -12.12 -0.73 5.20
CA ALA A 124 -13.50 -1.02 4.79
C ALA A 124 -14.52 -0.53 5.83
N LEU A 125 -14.26 -0.75 7.12
CA LEU A 125 -15.14 -0.28 8.21
C LEU A 125 -15.15 1.25 8.30
N ALA A 126 -13.99 1.91 8.15
CA ALA A 126 -13.89 3.36 8.11
C ALA A 126 -14.74 3.94 6.96
N ALA A 127 -14.66 3.34 5.77
CA ALA A 127 -15.48 3.72 4.63
C ALA A 127 -16.99 3.57 4.93
N ALA A 128 -17.40 2.44 5.52
CA ALA A 128 -18.80 2.20 5.88
C ALA A 128 -19.33 3.23 6.90
N ILE A 129 -18.55 3.49 7.95
CA ILE A 129 -18.88 4.46 9.01
C ILE A 129 -19.03 5.86 8.41
N GLN A 130 -18.11 6.26 7.52
CA GLN A 130 -18.17 7.57 6.90
C GLN A 130 -19.40 7.71 5.99
N GLY A 131 -19.72 6.66 5.23
CA GLY A 131 -20.95 6.58 4.45
C GLY A 131 -22.19 6.73 5.32
N TYR A 132 -22.24 6.03 6.46
CA TYR A 132 -23.33 6.17 7.43
C TYR A 132 -23.42 7.59 8.01
N LYS A 133 -22.31 8.17 8.48
CA LYS A 133 -22.27 9.53 9.05
C LYS A 133 -22.79 10.60 8.09
N ASN A 134 -22.58 10.44 6.78
CA ASN A 134 -23.13 11.34 5.76
C ASN A 134 -24.67 11.33 5.69
N TYR A 135 -25.30 10.18 5.97
CA TYR A 135 -26.76 10.02 5.93
C TYR A 135 -27.40 10.02 7.33
N GLN A 136 -26.63 9.91 8.40
CA GLN A 136 -27.08 9.77 9.79
C GLN A 136 -28.20 10.76 10.16
N LYS A 137 -27.96 12.07 9.98
CA LYS A 137 -28.94 13.11 10.33
C LYS A 137 -30.28 12.95 9.58
N LYS A 138 -30.22 12.53 8.30
CA LYS A 138 -31.42 12.30 7.48
C LYS A 138 -32.15 11.04 7.94
N LEU A 139 -31.42 9.97 8.25
CA LEU A 139 -31.98 8.71 8.74
C LEU A 139 -32.65 8.88 10.10
N GLU A 140 -32.01 9.59 11.04
CA GLU A 140 -32.58 9.94 12.35
C GLU A 140 -33.84 10.82 12.21
N GLN A 141 -33.86 11.74 11.25
CA GLN A 141 -35.05 12.56 10.98
C GLN A 141 -36.23 11.71 10.47
N ILE A 142 -35.96 10.69 9.66
CA ILE A 142 -36.98 9.73 9.18
C ILE A 142 -37.50 8.89 10.35
N GLU A 143 -36.62 8.42 11.23
CA GLU A 143 -37.01 7.64 12.41
C GLU A 143 -37.93 8.44 13.33
N LYS A 144 -37.59 9.69 13.65
CA LYS A 144 -38.43 10.56 14.47
C LYS A 144 -39.82 10.76 13.84
N LYS A 145 -39.86 11.12 12.55
CA LYS A 145 -41.12 11.27 11.81
C LYS A 145 -41.92 9.96 11.71
N ALA A 146 -41.25 8.82 11.64
CA ALA A 146 -41.90 7.53 11.59
C ALA A 146 -42.54 7.15 12.93
N ILE A 147 -41.87 7.46 14.05
CA ILE A 147 -42.42 7.30 15.41
C ILE A 147 -43.65 8.20 15.57
N ASP A 148 -43.56 9.48 15.17
CA ASP A 148 -44.68 10.42 15.26
C ASP A 148 -45.91 9.97 14.45
N LEU A 149 -45.70 9.23 13.36
CA LEU A 149 -46.75 8.69 12.49
C LEU A 149 -47.17 7.25 12.82
N GLY A 150 -46.57 6.62 13.83
CA GLY A 150 -46.89 5.24 14.23
C GLY A 150 -46.55 4.18 13.17
N LEU A 151 -45.56 4.42 12.32
CA LEU A 151 -45.18 3.50 11.24
C LEU A 151 -44.50 2.23 11.77
N PRO A 152 -44.87 1.03 11.28
CA PRO A 152 -44.15 -0.22 11.57
C PRO A 152 -42.67 -0.14 11.21
N LEU A 153 -41.79 -0.69 12.05
CA LEU A 153 -40.33 -0.69 11.87
C LEU A 153 -39.88 -1.21 10.50
N GLU A 154 -40.59 -2.20 9.94
CA GLU A 154 -40.29 -2.78 8.63
C GLU A 154 -40.52 -1.81 7.46
N LEU A 155 -41.40 -0.82 7.62
CA LEU A 155 -41.66 0.21 6.61
C LEU A 155 -40.69 1.38 6.74
N VAL A 156 -40.18 1.64 7.94
CA VAL A 156 -39.17 2.68 8.17
C VAL A 156 -37.89 2.38 7.37
N ASP A 157 -37.45 1.12 7.35
CA ASP A 157 -36.30 0.70 6.55
C ASP A 157 -36.55 0.93 5.05
N ASN A 158 -37.77 0.69 4.54
CA ASN A 158 -38.13 0.97 3.15
C ASN A 158 -38.08 2.47 2.83
N VAL A 159 -38.57 3.33 3.74
CA VAL A 159 -38.48 4.80 3.58
C VAL A 159 -37.02 5.24 3.56
N LYS A 160 -36.19 4.72 4.47
CA LYS A 160 -34.74 5.00 4.50
C LYS A 160 -34.06 4.59 3.20
N ILE A 161 -34.39 3.42 2.65
CA ILE A 161 -33.90 2.95 1.33
C ILE A 161 -34.27 3.93 0.21
N MET A 162 -35.51 4.43 0.19
CA MET A 162 -35.96 5.39 -0.83
C MET A 162 -35.24 6.74 -0.70
N VAL A 163 -35.00 7.21 0.52
CA VAL A 163 -34.32 8.49 0.76
C VAL A 163 -32.84 8.43 0.39
N ILE A 164 -32.15 7.30 0.64
CA ILE A 164 -30.77 7.10 0.15
C ILE A 164 -30.73 7.13 -1.39
N ASN A 165 -31.81 6.70 -2.05
CA ASN A 165 -31.97 6.79 -3.50
C ASN A 165 -32.46 8.16 -4.01
N GLU A 166 -32.36 9.22 -3.19
CA GLU A 166 -32.71 10.61 -3.52
C GLU A 166 -34.21 10.89 -3.70
N VAL A 167 -35.08 10.02 -3.23
CA VAL A 167 -36.51 10.33 -3.13
C VAL A 167 -36.71 11.31 -1.96
N PRO A 168 -37.41 12.44 -2.16
CA PRO A 168 -37.73 13.35 -1.07
C PRO A 168 -38.47 12.63 0.07
N ILE A 169 -38.14 12.97 1.32
CA ILE A 169 -38.67 12.30 2.52
C ILE A 169 -40.21 12.26 2.51
N THR A 170 -40.87 13.35 2.12
CA THR A 170 -42.33 13.44 2.02
C THR A 170 -42.89 12.47 0.98
N LYS A 171 -42.26 12.38 -0.20
CA LYS A 171 -42.66 11.46 -1.28
C LYS A 171 -42.41 10.00 -0.89
N ALA A 172 -41.31 9.71 -0.19
CA ALA A 172 -40.99 8.36 0.28
C ALA A 172 -41.99 7.87 1.36
N ILE A 173 -42.37 8.74 2.29
CA ILE A 173 -43.41 8.43 3.30
C ILE A 173 -44.77 8.22 2.61
N ASN A 174 -45.17 9.11 1.70
CA ASN A 174 -46.46 8.97 1.00
C ASN A 174 -46.51 7.70 0.13
N ALA A 175 -45.45 7.39 -0.61
CA ALA A 175 -45.39 6.19 -1.45
C ALA A 175 -45.40 4.88 -0.64
N THR A 176 -44.89 4.90 0.60
CA THR A 176 -44.97 3.73 1.50
C THR A 176 -46.34 3.61 2.17
N LEU A 177 -46.99 4.73 2.48
CA LEU A 177 -48.39 4.77 2.93
C LEU A 177 -49.38 4.34 1.85
N GLU A 178 -49.15 4.70 0.58
CA GLU A 178 -49.98 4.28 -0.55
C GLU A 178 -49.90 2.77 -0.78
N LYS A 179 -48.73 2.16 -0.62
CA LYS A 179 -48.54 0.69 -0.73
C LYS A 179 -49.22 -0.12 0.38
N LEU A 180 -49.68 0.53 1.45
CA LEU A 180 -50.49 -0.11 2.50
C LEU A 180 -51.99 -0.14 2.17
N LYS A 181 -52.43 0.61 1.15
CA LYS A 181 -53.77 0.44 0.59
C LYS A 181 -53.72 -0.74 -0.40
N PRO A 182 -54.49 -1.82 -0.20
CA PRO A 182 -54.49 -2.91 -1.16
C PRO A 182 -55.27 -2.46 -2.41
N GLY A 183 -54.65 -2.52 -3.58
CA GLY A 183 -55.32 -2.31 -4.86
C GLY A 183 -54.43 -1.73 -5.97
N ASP A 184 -53.92 -2.65 -6.79
CA ASP A 184 -53.84 -2.55 -8.25
C ASP A 184 -52.47 -2.39 -8.95
N LEU A 185 -52.30 -3.35 -9.86
CA LEU A 185 -51.28 -3.50 -10.88
C LEU A 185 -51.52 -2.48 -12.02
N GLU A 186 -50.45 -1.83 -12.47
CA GLU A 186 -50.37 -1.09 -13.75
C GLU A 186 -50.43 -2.05 -14.96
N PRO A 187 -50.55 -1.62 -16.25
CA PRO A 187 -50.64 -0.26 -16.83
C PRO A 187 -51.71 -0.09 -17.96
N GLY A 188 -51.99 1.16 -18.43
CA GLY A 188 -52.69 1.34 -19.72
C GLY A 188 -53.12 2.78 -20.06
N LYS A 189 -52.73 3.23 -21.25
CA LYS A 189 -53.15 4.46 -21.94
C LYS A 189 -54.67 4.58 -22.07
N GLU A 190 -55.24 5.78 -21.91
CA GLU A 190 -55.98 6.50 -22.96
C GLU A 190 -56.64 7.79 -22.44
N SER A 191 -56.83 8.70 -23.39
CA SER A 191 -57.45 10.02 -23.26
C SER A 191 -58.95 9.97 -22.93
N ALA A 192 -59.41 11.11 -22.41
CA ALA A 192 -60.69 11.77 -22.70
C ALA A 192 -61.84 11.69 -21.67
N ILE A 193 -62.32 12.91 -21.35
CA ILE A 193 -63.71 13.33 -21.05
C ILE A 193 -64.18 13.41 -19.59
N SER A 194 -64.90 14.52 -19.36
CA SER A 194 -65.85 14.90 -18.29
C SER A 194 -65.22 15.27 -16.94
N GLY A 195 -65.45 16.46 -16.38
CA GLY A 195 -66.66 17.28 -16.41
C GLY A 195 -67.33 17.15 -15.05
N ILE A 196 -67.03 18.06 -14.12
CA ILE A 196 -67.80 18.22 -12.89
C ILE A 196 -68.07 19.71 -12.70
N GLU A 197 -69.34 20.02 -12.95
CA GLU A 197 -70.05 21.22 -12.52
C GLU A 197 -70.00 21.35 -11.00
N ASN A 198 -69.80 22.55 -10.48
CA ASN A 198 -70.34 22.94 -9.18
C ASN A 198 -71.11 24.25 -9.38
N LYS A 199 -72.43 24.13 -9.37
CA LYS A 199 -73.40 25.19 -9.13
C LYS A 199 -73.38 25.51 -7.64
N GLU A 200 -73.09 26.74 -7.26
CA GLU A 200 -73.61 27.31 -6.01
C GLU A 200 -74.13 28.72 -6.28
N GLU A 201 -75.45 28.81 -6.09
CA GLU A 201 -76.23 29.88 -5.46
C GLU A 201 -76.29 31.30 -6.07
N VAL A 202 -77.52 31.59 -6.50
CA VAL A 202 -78.10 32.90 -6.82
C VAL A 202 -78.40 33.66 -5.52
N PRO A 203 -78.22 34.98 -5.48
CA PRO A 203 -79.14 35.85 -4.75
C PRO A 203 -79.85 36.78 -5.73
N GLY A 204 -81.19 36.69 -5.76
CA GLY A 204 -82.04 37.57 -6.53
C GLY A 204 -82.13 38.97 -5.90
N ILE A 205 -82.02 40.00 -6.73
CA ILE A 205 -82.49 41.35 -6.44
C ILE A 205 -83.09 41.94 -7.74
N SER A 206 -84.41 42.14 -7.68
CA SER A 206 -85.24 43.20 -8.29
C SER A 206 -85.03 43.60 -9.76
N LEU A 207 -86.01 43.22 -10.58
CA LEU A 207 -86.38 43.95 -11.80
C LEU A 207 -87.09 45.24 -11.40
N ASP A 208 -86.56 46.39 -11.82
CA ASP A 208 -87.34 47.51 -12.36
C ASP A 208 -86.41 48.54 -13.01
N SER A 209 -86.79 49.01 -14.21
CA SER A 209 -86.19 50.07 -15.04
C SER A 209 -85.02 49.75 -15.99
N GLU A 210 -85.25 48.99 -17.06
CA GLU A 210 -84.37 49.03 -18.25
C GLU A 210 -85.15 48.89 -19.57
N THR A 211 -85.32 50.00 -20.31
CA THR A 211 -85.62 49.91 -21.75
C THR A 211 -84.82 50.88 -22.63
N ALA A 212 -83.90 51.67 -22.08
CA ALA A 212 -83.09 52.62 -22.85
C ALA A 212 -81.56 52.37 -22.84
N HIS A 213 -81.01 51.64 -21.86
CA HIS A 213 -79.54 51.45 -21.71
C HIS A 213 -78.97 50.13 -22.22
N ILE A 214 -79.82 49.14 -22.48
CA ILE A 214 -79.45 47.78 -22.94
C ILE A 214 -78.66 47.81 -24.28
N PRO A 215 -79.00 48.63 -25.30
CA PRO A 215 -78.29 48.59 -26.59
C PRO A 215 -76.83 49.02 -26.51
N ASN A 216 -76.53 50.04 -25.71
CA ASN A 216 -75.17 50.57 -25.54
C ASN A 216 -74.28 49.62 -24.75
N LEU A 217 -74.82 49.01 -23.67
CA LEU A 217 -74.10 48.01 -22.89
C LEU A 217 -73.79 46.76 -23.73
N VAL A 218 -74.73 46.31 -24.56
CA VAL A 218 -74.51 45.19 -25.49
C VAL A 218 -73.42 45.53 -26.52
N MET A 219 -73.35 46.78 -26.99
CA MET A 219 -72.31 47.21 -27.93
C MET A 219 -70.91 47.26 -27.28
N GLU A 220 -70.79 47.78 -26.06
CA GLU A 220 -69.53 47.79 -25.30
C GLU A 220 -69.03 46.37 -25.00
N LEU A 221 -69.94 45.47 -24.58
CA LEU A 221 -69.61 44.07 -24.35
C LEU A 221 -69.15 43.37 -25.62
N ARG A 222 -69.79 43.63 -26.78
CA ARG A 222 -69.35 43.10 -28.08
C ARG A 222 -67.94 43.58 -28.45
N ASN A 223 -67.63 44.86 -28.23
CA ASN A 223 -66.30 45.41 -28.48
C ASN A 223 -65.25 44.81 -27.55
N LYS A 224 -65.58 44.62 -26.27
CA LYS A 224 -64.70 43.95 -25.29
C LYS A 224 -64.43 42.50 -25.67
N ILE A 225 -65.46 41.75 -26.10
CA ILE A 225 -65.32 40.38 -26.61
C ILE A 225 -64.42 40.36 -27.86
N LYS A 226 -64.58 41.31 -28.78
CA LYS A 226 -63.74 41.39 -30.00
C LYS A 226 -62.27 41.68 -29.65
N PHE A 227 -62.01 42.58 -28.71
CA PHE A 227 -60.65 42.88 -28.23
C PHE A 227 -60.03 41.66 -27.52
N GLN A 228 -60.77 41.02 -26.63
CA GLN A 228 -60.34 39.81 -25.93
C GLN A 228 -60.06 38.66 -26.90
N LYS A 229 -60.89 38.45 -27.93
CA LYS A 229 -60.62 37.47 -29.00
C LYS A 229 -59.31 37.77 -29.74
N LYS A 230 -59.01 39.04 -30.03
CA LYS A 230 -57.74 39.44 -30.67
C LYS A 230 -56.54 39.20 -29.74
N GLN A 231 -56.67 39.49 -28.45
CA GLN A 231 -55.66 39.20 -27.42
C GLN A 231 -55.38 37.69 -27.32
N ILE A 232 -56.44 36.87 -27.25
CA ILE A 232 -56.33 35.41 -27.23
C ILE A 232 -55.62 34.90 -28.49
N MET A 233 -55.94 35.46 -29.67
CA MET A 233 -55.29 35.06 -30.91
C MET A 233 -53.79 35.40 -30.92
N ASN A 234 -53.41 36.57 -30.44
CA ASN A 234 -52.01 36.98 -30.32
C ASN A 234 -51.25 36.11 -29.30
N LEU A 235 -51.85 35.84 -28.15
CA LEU A 235 -51.29 34.95 -27.13
C LEU A 235 -51.11 33.54 -27.67
N LYS A 236 -52.08 32.99 -28.41
CA LYS A 236 -51.95 31.69 -29.09
C LYS A 236 -50.78 31.67 -30.08
N LYS A 237 -50.63 32.71 -30.91
CA LYS A 237 -49.48 32.83 -31.83
C LYS A 237 -48.15 32.90 -31.10
N LYS A 238 -48.07 33.65 -29.99
CA LYS A 238 -46.87 33.74 -29.16
C LYS A 238 -46.55 32.39 -28.51
N ASN A 239 -47.56 31.70 -27.99
CA ASN A 239 -47.40 30.38 -27.39
C ASN A 239 -46.87 29.37 -28.41
N ASN A 240 -47.41 29.36 -29.63
CA ASN A 240 -46.91 28.49 -30.71
C ASN A 240 -45.44 28.77 -31.07
N ARG A 241 -45.02 30.04 -31.13
CA ARG A 241 -43.61 30.40 -31.38
C ARG A 241 -42.70 29.93 -30.24
N LEU A 242 -43.10 30.19 -29.00
CA LEU A 242 -42.36 29.73 -27.83
C LEU A 242 -42.26 28.20 -27.79
N SER A 243 -43.33 27.47 -28.13
CA SER A 243 -43.29 26.01 -28.24
C SER A 243 -42.32 25.52 -29.32
N GLN A 244 -42.24 26.21 -30.46
CA GLN A 244 -41.27 25.89 -31.51
C GLN A 244 -39.83 26.15 -31.07
N ASP A 245 -39.58 27.25 -30.37
CA ASP A 245 -38.25 27.58 -29.85
C ASP A 245 -37.82 26.61 -28.75
N ILE A 246 -38.74 26.22 -27.85
CA ILE A 246 -38.49 25.16 -26.86
C ILE A 246 -38.07 23.86 -27.54
N HIS A 247 -38.75 23.45 -28.62
CA HIS A 247 -38.36 22.25 -29.36
C HIS A 247 -36.99 22.35 -30.01
N LYS A 248 -36.63 23.52 -30.57
CA LYS A 248 -35.27 23.74 -31.13
C LYS A 248 -34.21 23.63 -30.04
N TYR A 249 -34.40 24.32 -28.91
CA TYR A 249 -33.45 24.25 -27.79
C TYR A 249 -33.36 22.86 -27.18
N GLN A 250 -34.46 22.10 -27.12
CA GLN A 250 -34.43 20.69 -26.70
C GLN A 250 -33.60 19.82 -27.66
N GLN A 251 -33.71 20.04 -28.98
CA GLN A 251 -32.90 19.33 -29.96
C GLN A 251 -31.41 19.70 -29.84
N GLU A 252 -31.09 20.98 -29.68
CA GLU A 252 -29.72 21.45 -29.48
C GLU A 252 -29.11 20.89 -28.19
N LEU A 253 -29.86 20.91 -27.08
CA LEU A 253 -29.43 20.31 -25.82
C LEU A 253 -29.12 18.82 -25.99
N SER A 254 -30.00 18.07 -26.65
CA SER A 254 -29.75 16.65 -26.91
C SER A 254 -28.50 16.42 -27.77
N GLN A 255 -28.24 17.27 -28.77
CA GLN A 255 -27.02 17.17 -29.57
C GLN A 255 -25.75 17.49 -28.77
N LEU A 256 -25.80 18.52 -27.92
CA LEU A 256 -24.69 18.87 -27.02
C LEU A 256 -24.42 17.76 -26.00
N GLU A 257 -25.47 17.21 -25.39
CA GLU A 257 -25.37 16.09 -24.45
C GLU A 257 -24.69 14.88 -25.11
N ASN A 258 -25.15 14.48 -26.29
CA ASN A 258 -24.53 13.40 -27.07
C ASN A 258 -23.05 13.70 -27.40
N LYS A 259 -22.70 14.96 -27.69
CA LYS A 259 -21.31 15.36 -27.96
C LYS A 259 -20.45 15.27 -26.70
N ILE A 260 -20.99 15.69 -25.55
CA ILE A 260 -20.32 15.58 -24.25
C ILE A 260 -20.08 14.11 -23.91
N GLU A 261 -21.07 13.24 -24.08
CA GLU A 261 -20.92 11.80 -23.83
C GLU A 261 -19.83 11.18 -24.69
N ARG A 262 -19.79 11.50 -25.99
CA ARG A 262 -18.73 11.04 -26.91
C ARG A 262 -17.35 11.51 -26.47
N LEU A 263 -17.21 12.78 -26.10
CA LEU A 263 -15.94 13.34 -25.62
C LEU A 263 -15.50 12.71 -24.29
N GLN A 264 -16.42 12.51 -23.36
CA GLN A 264 -16.15 11.84 -22.09
C GLN A 264 -15.71 10.39 -22.30
N TYR A 265 -16.36 9.67 -23.23
CA TYR A 265 -15.96 8.32 -23.60
C TYR A 265 -14.54 8.28 -24.19
N GLN A 266 -14.24 9.16 -25.14
CA GLN A 266 -12.88 9.27 -25.72
C GLN A 266 -11.83 9.63 -24.67
N TYR A 267 -12.13 10.59 -23.79
CA TYR A 267 -11.23 10.98 -22.71
C TYR A 267 -10.97 9.83 -21.73
N SER A 268 -12.02 9.08 -21.38
CA SER A 268 -11.90 7.89 -20.54
C SER A 268 -10.99 6.82 -21.18
N GLN A 269 -11.17 6.55 -22.48
CA GLN A 269 -10.31 5.61 -23.21
C GLN A 269 -8.85 6.05 -23.23
N ASN A 270 -8.58 7.33 -23.49
CA ASN A 270 -7.23 7.88 -23.45
C ASN A 270 -6.60 7.75 -22.05
N ILE A 271 -7.33 8.02 -20.98
CA ILE A 271 -6.83 7.82 -19.61
C ILE A 271 -6.46 6.35 -19.37
N MET A 272 -7.27 5.40 -19.85
CA MET A 272 -6.97 3.97 -19.68
C MET A 272 -5.70 3.58 -20.44
N GLN A 273 -5.56 4.04 -21.68
CA GLN A 273 -4.35 3.82 -22.48
C GLN A 273 -3.11 4.45 -21.81
N GLN A 274 -3.22 5.67 -21.29
CA GLN A 274 -2.13 6.33 -20.58
C GLN A 274 -1.73 5.57 -19.31
N ARG A 275 -2.69 5.07 -18.52
CA ARG A 275 -2.41 4.22 -17.36
C ARG A 275 -1.73 2.91 -17.74
N GLU A 276 -2.13 2.31 -18.86
CA GLU A 276 -1.49 1.10 -19.36
C GLU A 276 -0.05 1.38 -19.81
N ILE A 277 0.19 2.51 -20.48
CA ILE A 277 1.53 2.94 -20.86
C ILE A 277 2.40 3.21 -19.63
N THR A 278 1.89 3.92 -18.60
CA THR A 278 2.68 4.21 -17.40
C THR A 278 3.02 2.95 -16.61
N THR A 279 2.09 2.00 -16.51
CA THR A 279 2.35 0.70 -15.86
C THR A 279 3.34 -0.16 -16.66
N LYS A 280 3.22 -0.20 -17.99
CA LYS A 280 4.21 -0.87 -18.84
C LYS A 280 5.60 -0.23 -18.71
N ASN A 281 5.68 1.09 -18.68
CA ASN A 281 6.93 1.82 -18.51
C ASN A 281 7.58 1.59 -17.15
N SER A 282 6.81 1.51 -16.06
CA SER A 282 7.36 1.19 -14.74
C SER A 282 7.90 -0.24 -14.69
N ILE A 283 7.22 -1.19 -15.33
CA ILE A 283 7.69 -2.58 -15.47
C ILE A 283 8.99 -2.63 -16.28
N ILE A 284 9.04 -1.94 -17.43
CA ILE A 284 10.26 -1.86 -18.26
C ILE A 284 11.42 -1.29 -17.45
N LYS A 285 11.20 -0.21 -16.71
CA LYS A 285 12.23 0.38 -15.85
C LYS A 285 12.72 -0.61 -14.80
N GLY A 286 11.81 -1.32 -14.12
CA GLY A 286 12.17 -2.34 -13.15
C GLY A 286 12.94 -3.52 -13.74
N ILE A 287 12.58 -3.97 -14.95
CA ILE A 287 13.31 -5.03 -15.67
C ILE A 287 14.71 -4.52 -16.06
N GLN A 288 14.82 -3.29 -16.51
CA GLN A 288 16.09 -2.69 -16.92
C GLN A 288 17.04 -2.49 -15.73
N GLU A 289 16.53 -2.10 -14.58
CA GLU A 289 17.31 -2.04 -13.32
C GLU A 289 17.83 -3.42 -12.91
N LYS A 290 16.99 -4.45 -12.98
CA LYS A 290 17.40 -5.84 -12.70
C LYS A 290 18.47 -6.31 -13.70
N TYR A 291 18.26 -6.07 -14.99
CA TYR A 291 19.22 -6.42 -16.03
C TYR A 291 20.58 -5.75 -15.80
N ASN A 292 20.60 -4.46 -15.47
CA ASN A 292 21.84 -3.74 -15.19
C ASN A 292 22.57 -4.27 -13.96
N ARG A 293 21.85 -4.66 -12.90
CA ARG A 293 22.45 -5.30 -11.71
C ARG A 293 23.07 -6.65 -12.04
N GLU A 294 22.33 -7.51 -12.73
CA GLU A 294 22.83 -8.83 -13.16
C GLU A 294 24.03 -8.69 -14.10
N LYS A 295 23.98 -7.72 -15.02
CA LYS A 295 25.11 -7.42 -15.91
C LYS A 295 26.35 -6.98 -15.12
N GLY A 296 26.20 -6.09 -14.15
CA GLY A 296 27.30 -5.65 -13.30
C GLY A 296 27.90 -6.80 -12.48
N LEU A 297 27.05 -7.66 -11.91
CA LEU A 297 27.50 -8.85 -11.19
C LEU A 297 28.25 -9.82 -12.12
N ARG A 298 27.76 -10.01 -13.35
CA ARG A 298 28.43 -10.85 -14.34
C ARG A 298 29.81 -10.32 -14.71
N GLU A 299 29.93 -9.01 -14.94
CA GLU A 299 31.22 -8.36 -15.23
C GLU A 299 32.19 -8.51 -14.05
N GLU A 300 31.73 -8.37 -12.82
CA GLU A 300 32.55 -8.59 -11.62
C GLU A 300 33.03 -10.04 -11.50
N LEU A 301 32.13 -11.02 -11.70
CA LEU A 301 32.48 -12.44 -11.70
C LEU A 301 33.43 -12.82 -12.85
N GLU A 302 33.25 -12.24 -14.04
CA GLU A 302 34.15 -12.42 -15.19
C GLU A 302 35.56 -11.90 -14.87
N ASN A 303 35.67 -10.73 -14.22
CA ASN A 303 36.95 -10.17 -13.78
C ASN A 303 37.62 -11.05 -12.71
N GLN A 304 36.87 -11.51 -11.70
CA GLN A 304 37.38 -12.42 -10.68
C GLN A 304 37.89 -13.74 -11.28
N LEU A 305 37.14 -14.33 -12.22
CA LEU A 305 37.57 -15.53 -12.95
C LEU A 305 38.84 -15.28 -13.77
N GLY A 306 38.95 -14.12 -14.41
CA GLY A 306 40.17 -13.72 -15.14
C GLY A 306 41.39 -13.69 -14.23
N SER A 307 41.26 -13.10 -13.04
CA SER A 307 42.35 -13.02 -12.05
C SER A 307 42.72 -14.39 -11.49
N ILE A 308 41.74 -15.26 -11.20
CA ILE A 308 41.99 -16.65 -10.79
C ILE A 308 42.72 -17.45 -11.88
N LYS A 309 42.32 -17.31 -13.15
CA LYS A 309 42.99 -18.00 -14.28
C LYS A 309 44.46 -17.57 -14.41
N ARG A 310 44.75 -16.27 -14.27
CA ARG A 310 46.13 -15.74 -14.28
C ARG A 310 46.97 -16.33 -13.16
N ILE A 311 46.44 -16.37 -11.93
CA ILE A 311 47.13 -16.97 -10.78
C ILE A 311 47.44 -18.45 -11.05
N ARG A 312 46.43 -19.22 -11.51
CA ARG A 312 46.58 -20.66 -11.74
C ARG A 312 47.59 -20.99 -12.84
N ALA A 313 47.64 -20.19 -13.91
CA ALA A 313 48.63 -20.36 -14.97
C ALA A 313 50.07 -20.17 -14.45
N MET A 314 50.27 -19.26 -13.50
CA MET A 314 51.57 -19.02 -12.87
C MET A 314 51.92 -20.07 -11.81
N GLU A 315 50.96 -20.62 -11.06
CA GLU A 315 51.22 -21.75 -10.15
C GLU A 315 51.77 -22.97 -10.89
N LEU A 316 51.26 -23.24 -12.10
CA LEU A 316 51.74 -24.35 -12.93
C LEU A 316 53.19 -24.17 -13.40
N SER A 317 53.67 -22.94 -13.57
CA SER A 317 55.04 -22.70 -14.04
C SER A 317 56.11 -22.89 -12.95
N ARG A 318 55.72 -23.04 -11.67
CA ARG A 318 56.59 -23.27 -10.48
C ARG A 318 57.70 -22.24 -10.21
N GLU A 319 57.94 -21.29 -11.12
CA GLU A 319 58.95 -20.24 -10.97
C GLU A 319 58.51 -19.12 -10.01
N ALA A 320 57.21 -18.93 -9.85
CA ALA A 320 56.63 -17.84 -9.09
C ALA A 320 55.54 -18.34 -8.14
N THR A 321 55.62 -17.95 -6.87
CA THR A 321 54.62 -18.26 -5.84
C THR A 321 53.65 -17.07 -5.72
N PRO A 322 52.33 -17.26 -5.86
CA PRO A 322 51.37 -16.19 -5.67
C PRO A 322 51.30 -15.78 -4.20
N VAL A 323 51.12 -14.48 -3.98
CA VAL A 323 51.05 -13.85 -2.68
C VAL A 323 49.69 -13.17 -2.54
N LYS A 324 48.95 -13.58 -1.50
CA LYS A 324 47.62 -13.05 -1.22
C LYS A 324 47.73 -11.79 -0.39
N ILE A 325 47.13 -10.71 -0.87
CA ILE A 325 47.22 -9.38 -0.26
C ILE A 325 46.08 -9.19 0.73
N ILE A 326 46.40 -8.87 1.97
CA ILE A 326 45.46 -8.47 3.01
C ILE A 326 45.70 -6.99 3.32
N LYS A 327 44.64 -6.19 3.28
CA LYS A 327 44.71 -4.72 3.43
C LYS A 327 45.16 -4.30 4.83
N SER A 328 44.62 -4.92 5.87
CA SER A 328 44.96 -4.61 7.27
C SER A 328 45.01 -5.87 8.12
N PHE A 329 45.84 -5.85 9.17
CA PHE A 329 46.00 -6.96 10.10
C PHE A 329 44.89 -6.97 11.16
N SER A 330 43.63 -7.13 10.71
CA SER A 330 42.43 -7.21 11.55
C SER A 330 41.68 -8.54 11.32
N LYS A 331 40.87 -8.97 12.29
CA LYS A 331 40.08 -10.21 12.16
C LYS A 331 39.11 -10.16 10.98
N ASP A 332 38.47 -9.02 10.76
CA ASP A 332 37.47 -8.86 9.70
C ASP A 332 38.14 -8.85 8.33
N SER A 333 39.26 -8.13 8.18
CA SER A 333 39.99 -8.10 6.91
C SER A 333 40.62 -9.45 6.55
N ILE A 334 41.03 -10.26 7.52
CA ILE A 334 41.48 -11.63 7.27
C ILE A 334 40.30 -12.51 6.84
N ARG A 335 39.12 -12.38 7.45
CA ARG A 335 37.92 -13.13 7.05
C ARG A 335 37.43 -12.76 5.64
N GLU A 336 37.40 -11.47 5.33
CA GLU A 336 37.10 -10.97 3.99
C GLU A 336 38.11 -11.53 2.97
N ALA A 337 39.41 -11.44 3.27
CA ALA A 337 40.43 -11.96 2.39
C ALA A 337 40.35 -13.49 2.23
N THR A 338 39.98 -14.21 3.29
CA THR A 338 39.78 -15.67 3.23
C THR A 338 38.59 -16.02 2.33
N THR A 339 37.51 -15.23 2.39
CA THR A 339 36.32 -15.44 1.55
C THR A 339 36.59 -15.09 0.08
N SER A 340 37.24 -13.96 -0.18
CA SER A 340 37.49 -13.47 -1.54
C SER A 340 38.62 -14.22 -2.24
N TRP A 341 39.71 -14.55 -1.53
CA TRP A 341 40.92 -15.14 -2.10
C TRP A 341 41.09 -16.63 -1.79
N ASN A 342 40.18 -17.23 -1.00
CA ASN A 342 40.23 -18.62 -0.59
C ASN A 342 41.64 -19.05 -0.13
N ILE A 343 42.14 -18.43 0.94
CA ILE A 343 43.48 -18.68 1.49
C ILE A 343 43.57 -20.15 1.93
N LYS A 344 44.56 -20.88 1.40
CA LYS A 344 44.80 -22.30 1.67
C LYS A 344 46.08 -22.47 2.48
N LYS A 345 46.24 -23.70 2.99
CA LYS A 345 47.49 -24.16 3.56
C LYS A 345 48.62 -24.02 2.53
N ASP A 346 49.79 -23.61 3.00
CA ASP A 346 51.00 -23.33 2.21
C ASP A 346 50.99 -22.07 1.33
N ASP A 347 49.95 -21.22 1.43
CA ASP A 347 49.95 -19.90 0.77
C ASP A 347 50.85 -18.88 1.48
N VAL A 348 51.35 -17.91 0.72
CA VAL A 348 52.10 -16.76 1.24
C VAL A 348 51.17 -15.56 1.33
N VAL A 349 51.18 -14.89 2.47
CA VAL A 349 50.29 -13.75 2.75
C VAL A 349 51.11 -12.47 2.87
N PHE A 350 50.65 -11.39 2.24
CA PHE A 350 51.22 -10.06 2.38
C PHE A 350 50.27 -9.13 3.13
N LEU A 351 50.74 -8.59 4.25
CA LEU A 351 50.02 -7.60 5.06
C LEU A 351 50.47 -6.19 4.63
N LYS A 352 49.57 -5.43 4.00
CA LYS A 352 49.83 -4.03 3.61
C LYS A 352 49.96 -3.09 4.81
N SER A 353 49.27 -3.41 5.90
CA SER A 353 49.42 -2.75 7.19
C SER A 353 49.47 -3.85 8.25
N SER A 354 50.60 -3.94 8.93
CA SER A 354 50.86 -4.92 9.99
C SER A 354 50.47 -4.39 11.37
N GLU A 355 49.93 -3.17 11.43
CA GLU A 355 49.48 -2.50 12.65
C GLU A 355 48.07 -2.94 13.03
N GLY A 356 47.82 -3.08 14.35
CA GLY A 356 46.47 -3.31 14.89
C GLY A 356 46.10 -4.75 15.23
N GLY A 357 46.86 -5.76 14.77
CA GLY A 357 46.59 -7.16 15.13
C GLY A 357 47.42 -7.65 16.33
N GLY A 358 46.77 -8.39 17.23
CA GLY A 358 47.38 -9.03 18.39
C GLY A 358 47.57 -10.54 18.21
N SER A 359 47.78 -11.25 19.32
CA SER A 359 47.97 -12.72 19.32
C SER A 359 46.81 -13.48 18.67
N GLN A 360 45.56 -13.08 18.92
CA GLN A 360 44.38 -13.73 18.34
C GLN A 360 44.30 -13.60 16.82
N THR A 361 44.76 -12.47 16.27
CA THR A 361 44.78 -12.22 14.83
C THR A 361 45.91 -13.04 14.17
N ALA A 362 47.04 -13.22 14.86
CA ALA A 362 48.11 -14.11 14.42
C ALA A 362 47.67 -15.58 14.43
N SER A 363 46.98 -16.02 15.49
CA SER A 363 46.43 -17.38 15.59
C SER A 363 45.57 -17.73 14.39
N LEU A 364 44.71 -16.83 13.92
CA LEU A 364 43.87 -17.06 12.73
C LEU A 364 44.68 -17.42 11.48
N LEU A 365 45.82 -16.75 11.24
CA LEU A 365 46.68 -17.05 10.10
C LEU A 365 47.49 -18.34 10.31
N VAL A 366 47.91 -18.61 11.54
CA VAL A 366 48.57 -19.86 11.93
C VAL A 366 47.64 -21.06 11.76
N ASP A 367 46.38 -20.94 12.19
CA ASP A 367 45.36 -22.00 12.11
C ASP A 367 45.04 -22.37 10.66
N ILE A 368 45.10 -21.39 9.75
CA ILE A 368 44.98 -21.63 8.29
C ILE A 368 46.19 -22.41 7.75
N GLY A 369 47.35 -22.30 8.39
CA GLY A 369 48.58 -22.99 8.00
C GLY A 369 49.32 -22.30 6.85
N VAL A 370 49.46 -20.98 6.93
CA VAL A 370 50.19 -20.18 5.92
C VAL A 370 51.70 -20.50 5.90
N LYS A 371 52.32 -20.46 4.72
CA LYS A 371 53.75 -20.79 4.54
C LYS A 371 54.69 -19.71 5.04
N ALA A 372 54.32 -18.44 4.83
CA ALA A 372 55.07 -17.28 5.28
C ALA A 372 54.18 -16.03 5.28
N VAL A 373 54.50 -15.08 6.15
CA VAL A 373 53.83 -13.77 6.23
C VAL A 373 54.82 -12.67 5.90
N LEU A 374 54.44 -11.82 4.95
CA LEU A 374 55.22 -10.67 4.50
C LEU A 374 54.66 -9.39 5.13
N THR A 375 55.53 -8.59 5.72
CA THR A 375 55.15 -7.38 6.47
C THR A 375 55.86 -6.14 5.91
N THR A 376 55.14 -5.04 5.80
CA THR A 376 55.71 -3.70 5.52
C THR A 376 56.23 -3.02 6.78
N ASP A 377 55.51 -3.18 7.89
CA ASP A 377 55.70 -2.40 9.11
C ASP A 377 56.03 -3.29 10.31
N LYS A 378 56.46 -2.68 11.42
CA LYS A 378 56.72 -3.40 12.68
C LYS A 378 55.42 -3.84 13.33
N MET A 379 55.20 -5.15 13.38
CA MET A 379 54.07 -5.75 14.08
C MET A 379 54.20 -5.70 15.61
N SER A 380 53.08 -5.86 16.31
CA SER A 380 53.03 -6.02 17.76
C SER A 380 53.89 -7.19 18.24
N HIS A 381 54.60 -7.00 19.37
CA HIS A 381 55.40 -8.05 20.00
C HIS A 381 54.60 -9.33 20.29
N GLN A 382 53.33 -9.19 20.68
CA GLN A 382 52.44 -10.33 20.97
C GLN A 382 52.10 -11.13 19.71
N ALA A 383 51.90 -10.46 18.57
CA ALA A 383 51.61 -11.14 17.32
C ALA A 383 52.86 -11.85 16.77
N ARG A 384 54.03 -11.21 16.90
CA ARG A 384 55.31 -11.78 16.51
C ARG A 384 55.63 -13.06 17.26
N GLU A 385 55.43 -13.05 18.58
CA GLU A 385 55.68 -14.21 19.43
C GLU A 385 54.81 -15.41 19.04
N GLU A 386 53.54 -15.18 18.68
CA GLU A 386 52.65 -16.25 18.19
C GLU A 386 53.14 -16.87 16.87
N PHE A 387 53.62 -16.06 15.93
CA PHE A 387 54.20 -16.59 14.69
C PHE A 387 55.51 -17.35 14.94
N GLU A 388 56.37 -16.84 15.81
CA GLU A 388 57.64 -17.47 16.18
C GLU A 388 57.42 -18.81 16.91
N ARG A 389 56.48 -18.88 17.87
CA ARG A 389 56.11 -20.11 18.57
C ARG A 389 55.62 -21.20 17.60
N ASN A 390 54.86 -20.81 16.59
CA ASN A 390 54.29 -21.72 15.60
C ASN A 390 55.18 -21.91 14.35
N MET A 391 56.44 -21.43 14.37
CA MET A 391 57.43 -21.57 13.29
C MET A 391 56.99 -21.00 11.93
N VAL A 392 56.15 -19.96 11.94
CA VAL A 392 55.72 -19.25 10.72
C VAL A 392 56.68 -18.10 10.43
N PRO A 393 57.40 -18.11 9.29
CA PRO A 393 58.37 -17.08 8.95
C PRO A 393 57.74 -15.70 8.73
N LEU A 394 58.34 -14.70 9.38
CA LEU A 394 58.05 -13.29 9.17
C LEU A 394 59.14 -12.67 8.31
N ILE A 395 58.76 -12.18 7.13
CA ILE A 395 59.68 -11.66 6.12
C ILE A 395 59.32 -10.19 5.85
N GLU A 396 60.31 -9.32 5.93
CA GLU A 396 60.11 -7.91 5.56
C GLU A 396 59.96 -7.77 4.05
N ARG A 397 59.06 -6.87 3.62
CA ARG A 397 58.80 -6.60 2.20
C ARG A 397 60.06 -6.24 1.42
N ASP A 398 60.99 -5.51 2.02
CA ASP A 398 62.23 -5.07 1.36
C ASP A 398 63.24 -6.20 1.14
N ALA A 399 63.08 -7.33 1.83
CA ALA A 399 63.95 -8.49 1.70
C ALA A 399 63.64 -9.35 0.45
N VAL A 400 62.52 -9.08 -0.24
CA VAL A 400 62.02 -9.89 -1.36
C VAL A 400 61.49 -9.02 -2.48
N HIS A 401 61.83 -9.35 -3.72
CA HIS A 401 61.25 -8.68 -4.88
C HIS A 401 59.81 -9.15 -5.09
N LEU A 402 58.86 -8.22 -4.94
CA LEU A 402 57.44 -8.49 -5.01
C LEU A 402 56.85 -7.75 -6.22
N GLU A 403 56.44 -8.50 -7.22
CA GLU A 403 55.78 -7.97 -8.42
C GLU A 403 54.29 -7.85 -8.13
N MET A 404 53.78 -6.62 -8.12
CA MET A 404 52.36 -6.34 -7.90
C MET A 404 51.63 -6.37 -9.24
N ALA A 405 50.67 -7.26 -9.40
CA ALA A 405 49.55 -7.08 -10.31
C ALA A 405 48.38 -6.44 -9.54
N ASP A 406 47.48 -5.73 -10.22
CA ASP A 406 46.39 -4.97 -9.58
C ASP A 406 45.59 -5.78 -8.54
N ASP A 407 45.47 -7.09 -8.77
CA ASP A 407 44.68 -8.00 -7.94
C ASP A 407 45.51 -8.96 -7.06
N PHE A 408 46.81 -9.14 -7.32
CA PHE A 408 47.64 -10.13 -6.60
C PHE A 408 49.12 -9.78 -6.66
N ALA A 409 49.88 -10.27 -5.68
CA ALA A 409 51.33 -10.13 -5.66
C ALA A 409 52.01 -11.44 -6.04
N VAL A 410 53.21 -11.37 -6.61
CA VAL A 410 53.99 -12.54 -7.00
C VAL A 410 55.41 -12.42 -6.49
N ILE A 411 55.96 -13.53 -6.01
CA ILE A 411 57.35 -13.65 -5.56
C ILE A 411 58.02 -14.82 -6.27
N ARG A 412 59.29 -14.66 -6.65
CA ARG A 412 60.10 -15.77 -7.16
C ARG A 412 60.30 -16.83 -6.09
N SER A 413 59.96 -18.08 -6.40
CA SER A 413 59.99 -19.19 -5.42
C SER A 413 61.36 -19.35 -4.75
N ARG A 414 62.45 -19.13 -5.50
CA ARG A 414 63.85 -19.21 -5.01
C ARG A 414 64.18 -18.17 -3.94
N ASP A 415 63.73 -16.93 -4.14
CA ASP A 415 64.02 -15.83 -3.21
C ASP A 415 63.24 -16.03 -1.90
N LEU A 416 61.98 -16.48 -2.01
CA LEU A 416 61.15 -16.84 -0.87
C LEU A 416 61.79 -17.95 -0.02
N GLU A 417 62.17 -19.06 -0.64
CA GLU A 417 62.76 -20.22 0.06
C GLU A 417 64.08 -19.87 0.77
N ARG A 418 64.90 -19.01 0.14
CA ARG A 418 66.13 -18.50 0.75
C ARG A 418 65.85 -17.71 2.03
N GLN A 419 64.87 -16.80 2.00
CA GLN A 419 64.51 -16.01 3.18
C GLN A 419 63.88 -16.87 4.28
N ILE A 420 62.99 -17.81 3.92
CA ILE A 420 62.40 -18.76 4.87
C ILE A 420 63.50 -19.57 5.58
N SER A 421 64.48 -20.08 4.83
CA SER A 421 65.58 -20.87 5.38
C SER A 421 66.49 -20.05 6.30
N LYS A 422 66.79 -18.80 5.92
CA LYS A 422 67.55 -17.86 6.75
C LYS A 422 66.83 -17.55 8.06
N TRP A 423 65.53 -17.27 7.99
CA TRP A 423 64.71 -17.00 9.17
C TRP A 423 64.64 -18.20 10.12
N LYS A 424 64.40 -19.40 9.59
CA LYS A 424 64.34 -20.64 10.39
C LYS A 424 65.66 -20.89 11.12
N LYS A 425 66.80 -20.71 10.45
CA LYS A 425 68.13 -20.88 11.06
C LYS A 425 68.35 -19.89 12.22
N ASN A 426 67.99 -18.62 12.03
CA ASN A 426 68.11 -17.61 13.08
C ASN A 426 67.21 -17.94 14.29
N GLN A 427 65.98 -18.39 14.05
CA GLN A 427 65.06 -18.77 15.13
C GLN A 427 65.53 -20.00 15.91
N GLU A 428 66.11 -21.00 15.24
CA GLU A 428 66.72 -22.14 15.93
C GLU A 428 67.93 -21.73 16.78
N GLU A 429 68.74 -20.80 16.30
CA GLU A 429 69.88 -20.25 17.06
C GLU A 429 69.42 -19.46 18.29
N GLU A 430 68.39 -18.62 18.15
CA GLU A 430 67.79 -17.87 19.27
C GLU A 430 67.16 -18.81 20.31
N LYS A 431 66.40 -19.82 19.88
CA LYS A 431 65.81 -20.81 20.79
C LYS A 431 66.89 -21.58 21.56
N LYS A 432 67.97 -22.00 20.89
CA LYS A 432 69.13 -22.63 21.55
C LYS A 432 69.78 -21.69 22.58
N ARG A 433 69.84 -20.38 22.31
CA ARG A 433 70.38 -19.37 23.22
C ARG A 433 69.47 -19.19 24.45
N GLU A 434 68.16 -19.12 24.25
CA GLU A 434 67.20 -19.06 25.34
C GLU A 434 67.22 -20.30 26.23
N ASP A 435 67.27 -21.50 25.63
CA ASP A 435 67.34 -22.75 26.37
C ASP A 435 68.63 -22.83 27.21
N ARG A 436 69.77 -22.41 26.67
CA ARG A 436 71.02 -22.27 27.44
C ARG A 436 70.87 -21.27 28.60
N ASN A 437 70.24 -20.12 28.36
CA ASN A 437 70.02 -19.11 29.40
C ASN A 437 69.07 -19.59 30.49
N LYS A 438 68.04 -20.37 30.15
CA LYS A 438 67.15 -21.01 31.13
C LYS A 438 67.90 -22.04 31.97
N LEU A 439 68.74 -22.87 31.35
CA LEU A 439 69.59 -23.82 32.07
C LEU A 439 70.57 -23.11 33.01
N LEU A 440 71.18 -22.00 32.58
CA LEU A 440 72.04 -21.18 33.44
C LEU A 440 71.27 -20.59 34.63
N LYS A 441 70.06 -20.05 34.42
CA LYS A 441 69.21 -19.58 35.52
C LYS A 441 68.85 -20.68 36.50
N ILE A 442 68.51 -21.87 36.03
CA ILE A 442 68.24 -23.03 36.90
C ILE A 442 69.49 -23.41 37.69
N MET A 443 70.67 -23.39 37.08
CA MET A 443 71.94 -23.64 37.78
C MET A 443 72.23 -22.56 38.84
N ASP A 444 71.97 -21.29 38.54
CA ASP A 444 72.18 -20.18 39.46
C ASP A 444 71.17 -20.19 40.61
N ASP A 445 69.90 -20.50 40.35
CA ASP A 445 68.87 -20.72 41.36
C ASP A 445 69.20 -21.92 42.26
N TYR A 446 69.70 -23.01 41.67
CA TYR A 446 70.17 -24.17 42.42
C TYR A 446 71.41 -23.86 43.29
N ARG A 447 72.34 -23.05 42.78
CA ARG A 447 73.50 -22.55 43.53
C ARG A 447 73.09 -21.59 44.66
N ALA A 448 72.11 -20.73 44.41
CA ALA A 448 71.57 -19.80 45.40
C ALA A 448 70.82 -20.52 46.53
N GLN A 449 70.05 -21.56 46.20
CA GLN A 449 69.41 -22.43 47.19
C GLN A 449 70.43 -23.17 48.06
N ARG A 450 71.52 -23.68 47.48
CA ARG A 450 72.61 -24.33 48.22
C ARG A 450 73.32 -23.40 49.20
N LYS A 451 73.57 -22.14 48.82
CA LYS A 451 74.16 -21.12 49.72
C LYS A 451 73.25 -20.74 50.89
N ARG A 452 71.92 -20.75 50.70
CA ARG A 452 70.95 -20.51 51.79
C ARG A 452 70.89 -21.69 52.78
N SER A 453 71.05 -22.93 52.31
CA SER A 453 71.07 -24.11 53.19
C SER A 453 72.33 -24.28 54.04
N THR A 454 73.47 -23.69 53.65
CA THR A 454 74.74 -23.78 54.42
C THR A 454 74.87 -22.72 55.52
N ASN A 455 73.99 -21.72 55.58
CA ASN A 455 73.99 -20.65 56.59
C ASN A 455 73.02 -20.91 57.76
N ASN A 456 72.43 -22.11 57.84
CA ASN A 456 71.45 -22.54 58.85
C ASN A 456 71.98 -23.64 59.79
N PHE A 457 73.31 -23.76 59.93
CA PHE A 457 73.95 -24.64 60.93
C PHE A 457 74.65 -23.83 62.00
#